data_AF-A0A3Q8D0E1-F1
#
_entry.id   AF-A0A3Q8D0E1-F1
#
_cell.length_a   1.000
_cell.length_b   1.000
_cell.length_c   1.000
_cell.angle_alpha   90.00
_cell.angle_beta   90.00
_cell.angle_gamma   90.00
#
_symmetry.space_group_name_H-M   'P 1'
#
loop_
_entity.id
_entity.type
_entity.pdbx_description
1 polymer ?
#
loop_
_entity_poly.entity_id
_entity_poly.type
_entity_poly.pdbx_seq_one_letter_code
_entity_poly.pdbx_strand_id
1 'polypeptide(L)'
;MFTLVKQELFKLIHKKSTVILAILQLVLMIALAAFAKANSTSIDSKTIFISGFGGLGWIVFIMITACSSIIAMEFQYGTIKELFYRRYSRGMVLISKWLTMLLYSIVYYLATFLISLILQLILFSGDFNLTDIYQNNYSYLAAAGLTYLGNFLVLWLLLSLVLLLANIFKTTAAAITVGIIGYFATSIISTIMFALMTKWEWLKWNPFNMLNLPNQMLNGKIYKLLTMLSTQEMVIGNLVYIAIFLGLGFLAFRRRNV
;
A
#
# COMPACT_ATOMS: atom_id res chain seq x y z
N MET A 1 0.55 -11.00 22.97
CA MET A 1 0.31 -10.34 21.67
C MET A 1 0.54 -8.84 21.77
N PHE A 2 -0.26 -8.12 22.56
CA PHE A 2 -0.19 -6.66 22.67
C PHE A 2 1.21 -6.12 23.05
N THR A 3 1.90 -6.79 23.96
CA THR A 3 3.27 -6.42 24.37
C THR A 3 4.28 -6.48 23.23
N LEU A 4 4.23 -7.51 22.38
CA LEU A 4 5.10 -7.65 21.21
C LEU A 4 4.83 -6.54 20.19
N VAL A 5 3.55 -6.26 19.92
CA VAL A 5 3.14 -5.18 19.02
C VAL A 5 3.66 -3.84 19.54
N LYS A 6 3.53 -3.56 20.84
CA LYS A 6 4.05 -2.33 21.46
C LYS A 6 5.57 -2.22 21.33
N GLN A 7 6.31 -3.33 21.52
CA GLN A 7 7.77 -3.34 21.37
C GLN A 7 8.21 -3.07 19.93
N GLU A 8 7.56 -3.71 18.95
CA GLU A 8 7.87 -3.52 17.53
C GLU A 8 7.50 -2.10 17.06
N LEU A 9 6.36 -1.55 17.50
CA LEU A 9 6.00 -0.15 17.24
C LEU A 9 7.01 0.82 17.86
N PHE A 10 7.46 0.56 19.09
CA PHE A 10 8.46 1.38 19.74
C PHE A 10 9.78 1.41 18.95
N LYS A 11 10.25 0.25 18.46
CA LYS A 11 11.44 0.16 17.60
C LYS A 11 11.26 0.95 16.30
N LEU A 12 10.09 0.85 15.66
CA LEU A 12 9.81 1.56 14.41
C LEU A 12 9.80 3.08 14.64
N ILE A 13 9.11 3.57 15.66
CA ILE A 13 8.96 5.02 15.93
C ILE A 13 10.32 5.68 16.25
N HIS A 14 11.20 4.99 16.98
CA HIS A 14 12.49 5.57 17.40
C HIS A 14 13.61 5.37 16.37
N LYS A 15 13.36 4.65 15.28
CA LYS A 15 14.34 4.49 14.21
C LYS A 15 14.47 5.81 13.45
N LYS A 16 15.66 6.42 13.42
CA LYS A 16 15.89 7.70 12.70
C LYS A 16 15.33 7.71 11.27
N SER A 17 15.43 6.58 10.57
CA SER A 17 14.89 6.41 9.21
C SER A 17 13.38 6.63 9.13
N THR A 18 12.57 6.26 10.12
CA THR A 18 11.10 6.45 10.03
C THR A 18 10.70 7.90 10.16
N VAL A 19 11.39 8.67 11.02
CA VAL A 19 11.19 10.12 11.16
C VAL A 19 11.62 10.83 9.88
N ILE A 20 12.79 10.49 9.33
CA ILE A 20 13.29 11.07 8.08
C ILE A 20 12.31 10.81 6.93
N LEU A 21 11.81 9.58 6.79
CA LEU A 21 10.85 9.23 5.73
C LEU A 21 9.50 9.94 5.90
N ALA A 22 9.02 10.13 7.13
CA ALA A 22 7.79 10.87 7.40
C ALA A 22 7.93 12.37 7.06
N ILE A 23 9.07 12.98 7.39
CA ILE A 23 9.37 14.37 7.01
C ILE A 23 9.49 14.48 5.49
N LEU A 24 10.22 13.56 4.85
CA LEU A 24 10.39 13.53 3.40
C LEU A 24 9.03 13.41 2.69
N GLN A 25 8.15 12.53 3.16
CA GLN A 25 6.78 12.39 2.65
C GLN A 25 6.03 13.71 2.67
N LEU A 26 6.07 14.42 3.80
CA LEU A 26 5.39 15.69 3.98
C LEU A 26 5.96 16.76 3.02
N VAL A 27 7.28 16.85 2.90
CA VAL A 27 7.96 17.77 1.99
C VAL A 27 7.57 17.49 0.53
N LEU A 28 7.53 16.23 0.12
CA LEU A 28 7.15 15.84 -1.24
C LEU A 28 5.70 16.19 -1.56
N MET A 29 4.77 16.02 -0.61
CA MET A 29 3.38 16.43 -0.78
C MET A 29 3.24 17.94 -0.93
N ILE A 30 3.95 18.73 -0.11
CA ILE A 30 3.96 20.19 -0.22
C ILE A 30 4.56 20.62 -1.56
N ALA A 31 5.68 20.02 -1.98
CA ALA A 31 6.34 20.35 -3.24
C ALA A 31 5.43 20.09 -4.44
N LEU A 32 4.75 18.93 -4.46
CA LEU A 32 3.78 18.62 -5.52
C LEU A 32 2.55 19.53 -5.50
N ALA A 33 2.04 19.89 -4.31
CA ALA A 33 0.95 20.85 -4.20
C ALA A 33 1.34 22.25 -4.69
N ALA A 34 2.53 22.74 -4.35
CA ALA A 34 3.05 24.01 -4.84
C ALA A 34 3.28 23.99 -6.36
N PHE A 35 3.84 22.89 -6.89
CA PHE A 35 4.04 22.70 -8.33
C PHE A 35 2.72 22.66 -9.10
N ALA A 36 1.71 21.98 -8.57
CA ALA A 36 0.36 21.93 -9.14
C ALA A 36 -0.27 23.32 -9.21
N LYS A 37 -0.13 24.11 -8.13
CA LYS A 37 -0.63 25.48 -8.09
C LYS A 37 0.07 26.40 -9.09
N ALA A 38 1.39 26.24 -9.26
CA ALA A 38 2.16 27.03 -10.22
C ALA A 38 1.81 26.72 -11.69
N ASN A 39 1.33 25.51 -11.99
CA ASN A 39 0.99 25.04 -13.33
C ASN A 39 -0.51 24.71 -13.47
N SER A 40 -1.37 25.53 -12.86
CA SER A 40 -2.82 25.32 -12.78
C SER A 40 -3.54 25.21 -14.13
N THR A 41 -2.91 25.67 -15.23
CA THR A 41 -3.45 25.53 -16.60
C THR A 41 -3.30 24.13 -17.17
N SER A 42 -2.29 23.38 -16.75
CA SER A 42 -1.98 22.04 -17.29
C SER A 42 -2.32 20.92 -16.31
N ILE A 43 -2.42 21.25 -15.02
CA ILE A 43 -2.62 20.31 -13.94
C ILE A 43 -3.95 20.60 -13.26
N ASP A 44 -4.91 19.68 -13.41
CA ASP A 44 -6.19 19.82 -12.73
C ASP A 44 -6.03 19.54 -11.23
N SER A 45 -6.13 20.60 -10.43
CA SER A 45 -6.07 20.61 -8.96
C SER A 45 -6.97 19.54 -8.32
N LYS A 46 -8.11 19.22 -8.95
CA LYS A 46 -9.06 18.21 -8.49
C LYS A 46 -8.49 16.80 -8.53
N THR A 47 -7.84 16.43 -9.63
CA THR A 47 -7.26 15.10 -9.82
C THR A 47 -6.08 14.86 -8.88
N ILE A 48 -5.26 15.88 -8.65
CA ILE A 48 -4.13 15.80 -7.75
C ILE A 48 -4.60 15.66 -6.30
N PHE A 49 -5.66 16.36 -5.89
CA PHE A 49 -6.26 16.18 -4.57
C PHE A 49 -6.74 14.75 -4.35
N ILE A 50 -7.49 14.17 -5.31
CA ILE A 50 -7.97 12.77 -5.22
C ILE A 50 -6.80 11.78 -5.07
N SER A 51 -5.67 12.04 -5.73
CA SER A 51 -4.45 11.24 -5.60
C SER A 51 -3.62 11.50 -4.32
N GLY A 52 -4.06 12.43 -3.47
CA GLY A 52 -3.35 12.81 -2.25
C GLY A 52 -2.03 13.54 -2.50
N PHE A 53 -1.96 14.39 -3.53
CA PHE A 53 -0.74 15.13 -3.91
C PHE A 53 0.49 14.22 -4.10
N GLY A 54 0.29 13.05 -4.72
CA GLY A 54 1.33 12.03 -4.93
C GLY A 54 1.72 11.25 -3.68
N GLY A 55 1.17 11.58 -2.51
CA GLY A 55 1.49 10.94 -1.24
C GLY A 55 1.20 9.43 -1.25
N LEU A 56 0.13 8.99 -1.91
CA LEU A 56 -0.24 7.57 -2.00
C LEU A 56 0.85 6.71 -2.66
N GLY A 57 1.52 7.22 -3.70
CA GLY A 57 2.61 6.51 -4.37
C GLY A 57 3.86 6.39 -3.49
N TRP A 58 4.21 7.46 -2.79
CA TRP A 58 5.37 7.46 -1.89
C TRP A 58 5.19 6.53 -0.68
N ILE A 59 3.97 6.40 -0.15
CA ILE A 59 3.65 5.44 0.92
C ILE A 59 4.03 4.02 0.49
N VAL A 60 3.82 3.64 -0.77
CA VAL A 60 4.15 2.30 -1.27
C VAL A 60 5.64 1.99 -1.05
N PHE A 61 6.54 2.92 -1.43
CA PHE A 61 7.98 2.73 -1.24
C PHE A 61 8.39 2.68 0.23
N ILE A 62 7.84 3.57 1.06
CA ILE A 62 8.10 3.60 2.51
C ILE A 62 7.66 2.28 3.15
N MET A 63 6.49 1.78 2.77
CA MET A 63 5.93 0.55 3.35
C MET A 63 6.64 -0.71 2.87
N ILE A 64 7.03 -0.80 1.58
CA ILE A 64 7.82 -1.93 1.06
C ILE A 64 9.16 -2.04 1.78
N THR A 65 9.87 -0.91 1.95
CA THR A 65 11.16 -0.87 2.65
C THR A 65 11.02 -1.23 4.13
N ALA A 66 9.99 -0.71 4.81
CA ALA A 66 9.71 -1.05 6.20
C ALA A 66 9.36 -2.55 6.37
N CYS A 67 8.46 -3.09 5.54
CA CYS A 67 8.05 -4.51 5.58
C CYS A 67 9.19 -5.46 5.25
N SER A 68 10.04 -5.13 4.29
CA SER A 68 11.23 -5.94 4.00
C SER A 68 12.16 -6.00 5.22
N SER A 69 12.39 -4.84 5.85
CA SER A 69 13.35 -4.73 6.94
C SER A 69 12.88 -5.40 8.25
N ILE A 70 11.58 -5.41 8.56
CA ILE A 70 11.06 -5.89 9.85
C ILE A 70 11.30 -7.39 10.09
N ILE A 71 11.36 -8.18 9.01
CA ILE A 71 11.61 -9.62 9.05
C ILE A 71 13.08 -9.90 8.74
N ALA A 72 13.59 -9.38 7.63
CA ALA A 72 14.91 -9.78 7.14
C ALA A 72 16.06 -9.29 8.04
N MET A 73 15.95 -8.13 8.70
CA MET A 73 17.00 -7.67 9.62
C MET A 73 17.15 -8.61 10.82
N GLU A 74 16.06 -9.17 11.34
CA GLU A 74 16.18 -10.08 12.49
C GLU A 74 16.83 -11.42 12.12
N PHE A 75 16.63 -11.89 10.89
CA PHE A 75 17.34 -13.05 10.37
C PHE A 75 18.82 -12.74 10.12
N GLN A 76 19.11 -11.55 9.58
CA GLN A 76 20.48 -11.12 9.27
C GLN A 76 21.32 -10.93 10.53
N TYR A 77 20.75 -10.34 11.58
CA TYR A 77 21.44 -10.10 12.86
C TYR A 77 21.29 -11.24 13.88
N GLY A 78 20.58 -12.32 13.54
CA GLY A 78 20.41 -13.49 14.41
C GLY A 78 19.53 -13.26 15.66
N THR A 79 18.90 -12.09 15.80
CA THR A 79 18.11 -11.71 16.99
C THR A 79 16.83 -12.52 17.18
N ILE A 80 16.43 -13.30 16.17
CA ILE A 80 15.25 -14.18 16.25
C ILE A 80 15.46 -15.29 17.30
N LYS A 81 16.70 -15.78 17.47
CA LYS A 81 17.02 -16.83 18.45
C LYS A 81 16.80 -16.35 19.89
N GLU A 82 17.26 -15.14 20.19
CA GLU A 82 17.06 -14.45 21.48
C GLU A 82 15.57 -14.24 21.79
N LEU A 83 14.75 -13.96 20.76
CA LEU A 83 13.32 -13.73 20.93
C LEU A 83 12.56 -15.01 21.30
N PHE A 84 12.97 -16.17 20.76
CA PHE A 84 12.36 -17.46 21.07
C PHE A 84 12.74 -18.01 22.45
N TYR A 85 13.88 -17.59 22.99
CA TYR A 85 14.27 -17.96 24.37
C TYR A 85 13.29 -17.40 25.42
N ARG A 86 12.60 -16.29 25.12
CA ARG A 86 11.65 -15.61 26.02
C ARG A 86 10.22 -16.19 26.03
N ARG A 87 10.01 -17.45 25.65
CA ARG A 87 8.72 -18.18 25.61
C ARG A 87 7.66 -17.68 24.62
N TYR A 88 7.99 -16.86 23.62
CA TYR A 88 7.04 -16.49 22.57
C TYR A 88 6.93 -17.58 21.48
N SER A 89 5.71 -17.92 21.06
CA SER A 89 5.52 -18.88 19.97
C SER A 89 5.92 -18.27 18.62
N ARG A 90 6.46 -19.09 17.72
CA ARG A 90 6.94 -18.64 16.39
C ARG A 90 5.88 -17.88 15.60
N GLY A 91 4.65 -18.40 15.61
CA GLY A 91 3.51 -17.74 14.95
C GLY A 91 3.13 -16.41 15.61
N MET A 92 3.21 -16.33 16.95
CA MET A 92 2.89 -15.12 17.69
C MET A 92 3.84 -13.95 17.35
N VAL A 93 5.13 -14.25 17.14
CA VAL A 93 6.11 -13.24 16.70
C VAL A 93 5.77 -12.72 15.30
N LEU A 94 5.54 -13.62 14.33
CA LEU A 94 5.26 -13.22 12.96
C LEU A 94 3.95 -12.40 12.84
N ILE A 95 2.89 -12.86 13.50
CA ILE A 95 1.59 -12.16 13.50
C ILE A 95 1.73 -10.78 14.16
N SER A 96 2.53 -10.65 15.23
CA SER A 96 2.77 -9.34 15.84
C SER A 96 3.41 -8.36 14.86
N LYS A 97 4.35 -8.81 14.02
CA LYS A 97 4.99 -7.98 12.98
C LYS A 97 3.98 -7.54 11.92
N TRP A 98 3.14 -8.45 11.43
CA TRP A 98 2.10 -8.08 10.48
C TRP A 98 1.14 -7.04 11.05
N LEU A 99 0.74 -7.20 12.32
CA LEU A 99 -0.14 -6.25 12.99
C LEU A 99 0.54 -4.90 13.21
N THR A 100 1.86 -4.88 13.48
CA THR A 100 2.62 -3.62 13.59
C THR A 100 2.71 -2.89 12.26
N MET A 101 2.96 -3.62 11.17
CA MET A 101 2.95 -3.04 9.82
C MET A 101 1.56 -2.57 9.43
N LEU A 102 0.51 -3.22 9.94
CA LEU A 102 -0.87 -2.78 9.74
C LEU A 102 -1.18 -1.47 10.39
N LEU A 103 -0.89 -1.34 11.68
CA LEU A 103 -1.08 -0.08 12.38
C LEU A 103 -0.23 1.02 11.75
N TYR A 104 1.01 0.71 11.38
CA TYR A 104 1.89 1.64 10.69
C TYR A 104 1.30 2.13 9.35
N SER A 105 0.75 1.22 8.54
CA SER A 105 0.11 1.57 7.27
C SER A 105 -1.11 2.48 7.47
N ILE A 106 -1.95 2.21 8.47
CA ILE A 106 -3.14 3.01 8.77
C ILE A 106 -2.73 4.43 9.17
N VAL A 107 -1.72 4.57 10.04
CA VAL A 107 -1.24 5.89 10.46
C VAL A 107 -0.73 6.71 9.27
N TYR A 108 0.02 6.10 8.35
CA TYR A 108 0.48 6.79 7.13
C TYR A 108 -0.67 7.24 6.23
N TYR A 109 -1.66 6.37 5.98
CA TYR A 109 -2.81 6.73 5.15
C TYR A 109 -3.68 7.83 5.79
N LEU A 110 -3.89 7.77 7.10
CA LEU A 110 -4.62 8.82 7.82
C LEU A 110 -3.84 10.14 7.79
N ALA A 111 -2.53 10.10 8.04
CA ALA A 111 -1.69 11.29 7.98
C ALA A 111 -1.69 11.94 6.60
N THR A 112 -1.55 11.16 5.52
CA THR A 112 -1.60 11.70 4.16
C THR A 112 -2.98 12.21 3.76
N PHE A 113 -4.05 11.64 4.28
CA PHE A 113 -5.41 12.16 4.08
C PHE A 113 -5.63 13.49 4.80
N LEU A 114 -5.16 13.61 6.04
CA LEU A 114 -5.26 14.87 6.78
C LEU A 114 -4.39 15.98 6.15
N ILE A 115 -3.17 15.64 5.73
CA ILE A 115 -2.28 16.59 5.05
C ILE A 115 -2.88 17.02 3.71
N SER A 116 -3.50 16.12 2.93
CA SER A 116 -4.12 16.50 1.66
C SER A 116 -5.31 17.45 1.86
N LEU A 117 -6.12 17.26 2.89
CA LEU A 117 -7.19 18.21 3.26
C LEU A 117 -6.62 19.57 3.67
N ILE A 118 -5.57 19.60 4.50
CA ILE A 118 -4.92 20.86 4.92
C ILE A 118 -4.35 21.60 3.70
N LEU A 119 -3.67 20.88 2.79
CA LEU A 119 -3.09 21.47 1.58
C LEU A 119 -4.17 22.02 0.64
N GLN A 120 -5.28 21.30 0.48
CA GLN A 120 -6.41 21.80 -0.29
C GLN A 120 -6.96 23.11 0.30
N LEU A 121 -7.18 23.16 1.61
CA LEU A 121 -7.71 24.35 2.29
C LEU A 121 -6.78 25.56 2.19
N ILE A 122 -5.47 25.36 2.26
CA ILE A 122 -4.49 26.47 2.23
C ILE A 122 -4.21 26.95 0.80
N LEU A 123 -4.03 26.01 -0.14
CA LEU A 123 -3.52 26.34 -1.47
C LEU A 123 -4.61 26.46 -2.54
N PHE A 124 -5.73 25.75 -2.40
CA PHE A 124 -6.75 25.58 -3.44
C PHE A 124 -8.18 25.93 -2.96
N SER A 125 -8.29 26.75 -1.89
CA SER A 125 -9.58 27.14 -1.28
C SER A 125 -10.55 27.85 -2.22
N GLY A 126 -10.08 28.38 -3.35
CA GLY A 126 -10.91 29.04 -4.37
C GLY A 126 -11.19 28.20 -5.62
N ASP A 127 -10.59 27.02 -5.78
CA ASP A 127 -10.62 26.29 -7.05
C ASP A 127 -11.82 25.33 -7.19
N PHE A 128 -12.22 24.66 -6.10
CA PHE A 128 -13.40 23.79 -6.08
C PHE A 128 -13.84 23.45 -4.66
N ASN A 129 -15.14 23.20 -4.46
CA ASN A 129 -15.64 22.72 -3.18
C ASN A 129 -15.50 21.21 -3.05
N LEU A 130 -15.21 20.74 -1.85
CA LEU A 130 -15.15 19.31 -1.51
C LEU A 130 -16.46 18.55 -1.77
N THR A 131 -17.58 19.27 -1.74
CA THR A 131 -18.94 18.77 -1.95
C THR A 131 -19.34 18.73 -3.43
N ASP A 132 -18.57 19.35 -4.32
CA ASP A 132 -18.88 19.37 -5.73
C ASP A 132 -18.84 17.94 -6.30
N ILE A 133 -19.68 17.72 -7.30
CA ILE A 133 -19.84 16.40 -7.90
C ILE A 133 -18.65 16.10 -8.82
N TYR A 134 -17.96 15.02 -8.49
CA TYR A 134 -17.00 14.31 -9.32
C TYR A 134 -17.68 13.14 -10.06
N GLN A 135 -16.98 12.56 -11.03
CA GLN A 135 -17.46 11.47 -11.90
C GLN A 135 -18.27 10.40 -11.13
N ASN A 136 -19.36 9.92 -11.76
CA ASN A 136 -20.34 8.99 -11.17
C ASN A 136 -21.14 9.50 -9.95
N ASN A 137 -21.37 10.81 -9.84
CA ASN A 137 -22.15 11.45 -8.75
C ASN A 137 -21.51 11.37 -7.34
N TYR A 138 -20.22 11.05 -7.25
CA TYR A 138 -19.51 11.12 -5.97
C TYR A 138 -19.01 12.53 -5.70
N SER A 139 -19.02 13.00 -4.46
CA SER A 139 -18.31 14.23 -4.11
C SER A 139 -16.79 14.04 -4.23
N TYR A 140 -16.02 15.12 -4.42
CA TYR A 140 -14.55 15.03 -4.43
C TYR A 140 -13.99 14.39 -3.16
N LEU A 141 -14.59 14.66 -2.00
CA LEU A 141 -14.22 14.02 -0.74
C LEU A 141 -14.48 12.50 -0.77
N ALA A 142 -15.64 12.07 -1.28
CA ALA A 142 -15.98 10.66 -1.41
C ALA A 142 -15.06 9.95 -2.41
N ALA A 143 -14.74 10.59 -3.54
CA ALA A 143 -13.81 10.07 -4.53
C ALA A 143 -12.39 9.90 -3.95
N ALA A 144 -11.90 10.89 -3.19
CA ALA A 144 -10.63 10.76 -2.47
C ALA A 144 -10.67 9.59 -1.46
N GLY A 145 -11.73 9.49 -0.64
CA GLY A 145 -11.89 8.39 0.32
C GLY A 145 -11.87 7.00 -0.35
N LEU A 146 -12.61 6.84 -1.46
CA LEU A 146 -12.63 5.59 -2.24
C LEU A 146 -11.25 5.26 -2.81
N THR A 147 -10.51 6.27 -3.29
CA THR A 147 -9.16 6.11 -3.82
C THR A 147 -8.20 5.64 -2.74
N TYR A 148 -8.26 6.23 -1.55
CA TYR A 148 -7.42 5.84 -0.42
C TYR A 148 -7.72 4.41 0.03
N LEU A 149 -8.99 4.02 0.11
CA LEU A 149 -9.39 2.65 0.45
C LEU A 149 -8.93 1.63 -0.61
N GLY A 150 -9.10 1.94 -1.89
CA GLY A 150 -8.64 1.09 -2.98
C GLY A 150 -7.12 0.91 -2.95
N ASN A 151 -6.37 2.01 -2.81
CA ASN A 151 -4.90 1.97 -2.72
C ASN A 151 -4.43 1.22 -1.48
N PHE A 152 -5.12 1.34 -0.35
CA PHE A 152 -4.79 0.62 0.87
C PHE A 152 -4.88 -0.91 0.67
N LEU A 153 -5.95 -1.40 0.04
CA LEU A 153 -6.10 -2.82 -0.26
C LEU A 153 -5.02 -3.33 -1.21
N VAL A 154 -4.74 -2.58 -2.28
CA VAL A 154 -3.68 -2.90 -3.25
C VAL A 154 -2.29 -2.89 -2.62
N LEU A 155 -2.01 -1.92 -1.75
CA LEU A 155 -0.77 -1.86 -0.99
C LEU A 155 -0.63 -3.11 -0.13
N TRP A 156 -1.69 -3.55 0.54
CA TRP A 156 -1.65 -4.78 1.33
C TRP A 156 -1.43 -6.05 0.54
N LEU A 157 -2.00 -6.14 -0.66
CA LEU A 157 -1.71 -7.22 -1.59
C LEU A 157 -0.20 -7.27 -1.90
N LEU A 158 0.41 -6.12 -2.23
CA LEU A 158 1.85 -6.01 -2.45
C LEU A 158 2.67 -6.34 -1.20
N LEU A 159 2.31 -5.80 -0.03
CA LEU A 159 3.04 -6.02 1.21
C LEU A 159 2.99 -7.49 1.66
N SER A 160 1.86 -8.18 1.46
CA SER A 160 1.74 -9.60 1.79
C SER A 160 2.73 -10.46 0.98
N LEU A 161 2.92 -10.13 -0.30
CA LEU A 161 3.92 -10.75 -1.16
C LEU A 161 5.35 -10.39 -0.70
N VAL A 162 5.63 -9.12 -0.40
CA VAL A 162 6.95 -8.68 0.11
C VAL A 162 7.30 -9.40 1.41
N LEU A 163 6.35 -9.54 2.34
CA LEU A 163 6.55 -10.24 3.62
C LEU A 163 6.80 -11.74 3.42
N LEU A 164 6.08 -12.38 2.49
CA LEU A 164 6.33 -13.76 2.09
C LEU A 164 7.76 -13.92 1.57
N LEU A 165 8.20 -13.05 0.66
CA LEU A 165 9.53 -13.13 0.06
C LEU A 165 10.66 -12.77 1.04
N ALA A 166 10.44 -11.80 1.93
CA ALA A 166 11.38 -11.48 3.01
C ALA A 166 11.61 -12.70 3.91
N ASN A 167 10.55 -13.49 4.18
CA ASN A 167 10.66 -14.74 4.92
C ASN A 167 11.44 -15.83 4.14
N ILE A 168 11.32 -15.89 2.81
CA ILE A 168 11.97 -16.92 1.98
C ILE A 168 13.45 -16.59 1.73
N PHE A 169 13.76 -15.38 1.26
CA PHE A 169 15.08 -15.03 0.75
C PHE A 169 16.10 -14.58 1.81
N LYS A 170 15.66 -14.31 3.06
CA LYS A 170 16.52 -13.89 4.19
C LYS A 170 17.34 -12.60 3.96
N THR A 171 17.11 -11.92 2.84
CA THR A 171 17.78 -10.68 2.46
C THR A 171 16.74 -9.59 2.28
N THR A 172 17.04 -8.41 2.81
CA THR A 172 16.18 -7.23 2.64
C THR A 172 16.09 -6.82 1.17
N ALA A 173 17.21 -6.93 0.44
CA ALA A 173 17.32 -6.53 -0.96
C ALA A 173 16.34 -7.28 -1.87
N ALA A 174 16.26 -8.61 -1.78
CA ALA A 174 15.38 -9.40 -2.64
C ALA A 174 13.90 -9.02 -2.47
N ALA A 175 13.45 -8.85 -1.22
CA ALA A 175 12.07 -8.47 -0.94
C ALA A 175 11.72 -7.05 -1.41
N ILE A 176 12.67 -6.10 -1.29
CA ILE A 176 12.49 -4.73 -1.78
C ILE A 176 12.37 -4.73 -3.30
N THR A 177 13.28 -5.41 -4.00
CA THR A 177 13.30 -5.48 -5.46
C THR A 177 11.98 -6.01 -6.01
N VAL A 178 11.46 -7.11 -5.45
CA VAL A 178 10.20 -7.68 -5.93
C VAL A 178 9.00 -6.78 -5.59
N GLY A 179 8.99 -6.12 -4.44
CA GLY A 179 7.93 -5.15 -4.12
C GLY A 179 7.88 -3.99 -5.12
N ILE A 180 9.04 -3.41 -5.45
CA ILE A 180 9.15 -2.30 -6.39
C ILE A 180 8.78 -2.74 -7.81
N ILE A 181 9.33 -3.86 -8.28
CA ILE A 181 8.99 -4.41 -9.60
C ILE A 181 7.50 -4.73 -9.66
N GLY A 182 6.93 -5.33 -8.62
CA GLY A 182 5.50 -5.64 -8.54
C GLY A 182 4.61 -4.39 -8.62
N TYR A 183 5.02 -3.29 -7.99
CA TYR A 183 4.30 -2.02 -8.09
C TYR A 183 4.31 -1.47 -9.52
N PHE A 184 5.49 -1.35 -10.15
CA PHE A 184 5.59 -0.83 -11.53
C PHE A 184 5.05 -1.78 -12.59
N ALA A 185 5.08 -3.09 -12.33
CA ALA A 185 4.51 -4.10 -13.19
C ALA A 185 3.03 -3.83 -13.47
N THR A 186 2.27 -3.26 -12.53
CA THR A 186 0.87 -2.87 -12.77
C THR A 186 0.76 -1.92 -13.97
N SER A 187 1.54 -0.85 -14.00
CA SER A 187 1.46 0.17 -15.05
C SER A 187 1.90 -0.36 -16.42
N ILE A 188 2.90 -1.24 -16.46
CA ILE A 188 3.48 -1.76 -17.71
C ILE A 188 2.69 -2.94 -18.24
N ILE A 189 2.31 -3.88 -17.35
CA ILE A 189 1.73 -5.16 -17.71
C ILE A 189 0.21 -5.05 -17.89
N SER A 190 -0.48 -4.10 -17.23
CA SER A 190 -1.95 -4.03 -17.29
C SER A 190 -2.48 -3.93 -18.72
N THR A 191 -1.83 -3.17 -19.61
CA THR A 191 -2.27 -3.03 -21.01
C THR A 191 -2.22 -4.35 -21.77
N ILE A 192 -1.11 -5.08 -21.64
CA ILE A 192 -0.91 -6.39 -22.28
C ILE A 192 -1.87 -7.42 -21.65
N MET A 193 -2.03 -7.36 -20.33
CA MET A 193 -2.92 -8.24 -19.58
C MET A 193 -4.38 -8.05 -19.98
N PHE A 194 -4.87 -6.82 -20.12
CA PHE A 194 -6.24 -6.57 -20.56
C PHE A 194 -6.48 -7.12 -21.98
N ALA A 195 -5.50 -6.98 -22.89
CA ALA A 195 -5.59 -7.60 -24.21
C ALA A 195 -5.65 -9.14 -24.12
N LEU A 196 -4.84 -9.76 -23.27
CA LEU A 196 -4.83 -11.22 -23.09
C LEU A 196 -6.11 -11.74 -22.42
N MET A 197 -6.71 -10.98 -21.52
CA MET A 197 -7.97 -11.33 -20.85
C MET A 197 -9.15 -11.46 -21.82
N THR A 198 -9.15 -10.70 -22.94
CA THR A 198 -10.16 -10.87 -24.00
C THR A 198 -10.10 -12.23 -24.69
N LYS A 199 -8.93 -12.89 -24.67
CA LYS A 199 -8.77 -14.23 -25.26
C LYS A 199 -8.98 -15.34 -24.24
N TRP A 200 -8.52 -15.14 -23.01
CA TRP A 200 -8.51 -16.17 -21.96
C TRP A 200 -9.17 -15.64 -20.68
N GLU A 201 -10.44 -15.99 -20.48
CA GLU A 201 -11.26 -15.45 -19.39
C GLU A 201 -10.73 -15.77 -17.99
N TRP A 202 -10.00 -16.88 -17.81
CA TRP A 202 -9.45 -17.25 -16.50
C TRP A 202 -8.37 -16.26 -16.01
N LEU A 203 -7.73 -15.50 -16.91
CA LEU A 203 -6.74 -14.49 -16.52
C LEU A 203 -7.34 -13.32 -15.74
N LYS A 204 -8.68 -13.16 -15.75
CA LYS A 204 -9.33 -12.10 -14.96
C LYS A 204 -9.00 -12.20 -13.47
N TRP A 205 -8.79 -13.40 -12.95
CA TRP A 205 -8.47 -13.61 -11.54
C TRP A 205 -7.01 -13.33 -11.18
N ASN A 206 -6.15 -12.96 -12.12
CA ASN A 206 -4.74 -12.69 -11.85
C ASN A 206 -4.55 -11.60 -10.76
N PRO A 207 -3.65 -11.80 -9.77
CA PRO A 207 -3.27 -10.76 -8.81
C PRO A 207 -2.91 -9.40 -9.43
N PHE A 208 -2.31 -9.38 -10.63
CA PHE A 208 -2.00 -8.13 -11.33
C PHE A 208 -3.26 -7.37 -11.76
N ASN A 209 -4.35 -8.07 -12.10
CA ASN A 209 -5.63 -7.44 -12.38
C ASN A 209 -6.22 -6.82 -11.10
N MET A 210 -6.07 -7.51 -9.97
CA MET A 210 -6.54 -7.06 -8.66
C MET A 210 -5.90 -5.74 -8.21
N LEU A 211 -4.69 -5.43 -8.68
CA LEU A 211 -3.98 -4.17 -8.41
C LEU A 211 -4.63 -2.95 -9.08
N ASN A 212 -5.53 -3.15 -10.06
CA ASN A 212 -6.29 -2.06 -10.71
C ASN A 212 -7.55 -1.62 -9.94
N LEU A 213 -7.77 -2.17 -8.73
CA LEU A 213 -8.93 -1.83 -7.89
C LEU A 213 -9.12 -0.31 -7.66
N PRO A 214 -8.10 0.52 -7.36
CA PRO A 214 -8.29 1.94 -7.10
C PRO A 214 -8.88 2.66 -8.30
N ASN A 215 -8.41 2.30 -9.49
CA ASN A 215 -8.90 2.86 -10.75
C ASN A 215 -10.36 2.47 -11.01
N GLN A 216 -10.74 1.23 -10.66
CA GLN A 216 -12.11 0.77 -10.79
C GLN A 216 -13.06 1.37 -9.75
N MET A 217 -12.59 1.68 -8.55
CA MET A 217 -13.41 2.35 -7.53
C MET A 217 -13.76 3.78 -7.92
N LEU A 218 -12.87 4.48 -8.65
CA LEU A 218 -13.15 5.80 -9.21
C LEU A 218 -13.99 5.72 -10.50
N ASN A 219 -13.57 4.87 -11.45
CA ASN A 219 -14.14 4.78 -12.80
C ASN A 219 -14.75 3.41 -13.09
N GLY A 220 -15.75 3.05 -12.29
CA GLY A 220 -16.39 1.73 -12.32
C GLY A 220 -16.94 1.29 -13.68
N LYS A 221 -17.44 2.22 -14.52
CA LYS A 221 -18.01 1.86 -15.83
C LYS A 221 -16.96 1.41 -16.85
N ILE A 222 -15.86 2.15 -16.96
CA ILE A 222 -14.78 1.87 -17.92
C ILE A 222 -13.95 0.69 -17.44
N TYR A 223 -13.53 0.71 -16.18
CA TYR A 223 -12.65 -0.31 -15.65
C TYR A 223 -13.35 -1.67 -15.49
N LYS A 224 -14.66 -1.73 -15.23
CA LYS A 224 -15.39 -3.01 -15.22
C LYS A 224 -15.33 -3.73 -16.56
N LEU A 225 -15.31 -3.00 -17.68
CA LEU A 225 -15.16 -3.59 -19.02
C LEU A 225 -13.75 -4.12 -19.25
N LEU A 226 -12.74 -3.44 -18.70
CA LEU A 226 -11.32 -3.83 -18.84
C LEU A 226 -10.95 -5.00 -17.92
N THR A 227 -11.33 -4.93 -16.65
CA THR A 227 -11.02 -5.96 -15.66
C THR A 227 -11.94 -7.18 -15.74
N MET A 228 -13.08 -7.07 -16.43
CA MET A 228 -14.10 -8.12 -16.57
C MET A 228 -14.66 -8.64 -15.24
N LEU A 229 -14.44 -7.89 -14.15
CA LEU A 229 -14.87 -8.21 -12.79
C LEU A 229 -15.68 -7.06 -12.22
N SER A 230 -16.66 -7.38 -11.39
CA SER A 230 -17.32 -6.39 -10.55
C SER A 230 -16.37 -5.83 -9.49
N THR A 231 -16.68 -4.65 -8.97
CA THR A 231 -15.93 -4.03 -7.87
C THR A 231 -15.89 -4.93 -6.64
N GLN A 232 -17.00 -5.61 -6.34
CA GLN A 232 -17.10 -6.53 -5.21
C GLN A 232 -16.20 -7.76 -5.38
N GLU A 233 -16.21 -8.38 -6.56
CA GLU A 233 -15.35 -9.53 -6.85
C GLU A 233 -13.87 -9.16 -6.77
N MET A 234 -13.47 -7.95 -7.19
CA MET A 234 -12.08 -7.50 -7.04
C MET A 234 -11.67 -7.24 -5.59
N VAL A 235 -12.56 -6.69 -4.77
CA VAL A 235 -12.29 -6.50 -3.33
C VAL A 235 -12.12 -7.86 -2.66
N ILE A 236 -13.03 -8.80 -2.94
CA ILE A 236 -12.96 -10.16 -2.40
C ILE A 236 -11.68 -10.86 -2.90
N GLY A 237 -11.36 -10.75 -4.18
CA GLY A 237 -10.14 -11.30 -4.78
C GLY A 237 -8.88 -10.76 -4.09
N ASN A 238 -8.77 -9.45 -3.87
CA ASN A 238 -7.66 -8.85 -3.12
C ASN A 238 -7.53 -9.45 -1.72
N LEU A 239 -8.62 -9.54 -0.97
CA LEU A 239 -8.62 -10.09 0.39
C LEU A 239 -8.21 -11.57 0.42
N VAL A 240 -8.69 -12.36 -0.54
CA VAL A 240 -8.32 -13.77 -0.69
C VAL A 240 -6.83 -13.91 -0.98
N TYR A 241 -6.27 -13.14 -1.93
CA TYR A 241 -4.84 -13.19 -2.22
C TYR A 241 -3.97 -12.74 -1.05
N ILE A 242 -4.37 -11.69 -0.32
CA ILE A 242 -3.69 -11.27 0.91
C ILE A 242 -3.67 -12.43 1.92
N ALA A 243 -4.81 -13.08 2.15
CA ALA A 243 -4.91 -14.21 3.07
C ALA A 243 -4.04 -15.40 2.63
N ILE A 244 -4.00 -15.71 1.33
CA ILE A 244 -3.15 -16.76 0.76
C ILE A 244 -1.67 -16.44 0.98
N PHE A 245 -1.20 -15.24 0.62
CA PHE A 245 0.21 -14.88 0.76
C PHE A 245 0.68 -14.81 2.21
N LEU A 246 -0.15 -14.26 3.11
CA LEU A 246 0.12 -14.30 4.54
C LEU A 246 0.11 -15.75 5.05
N GLY A 247 -0.88 -16.57 4.68
CA GLY A 247 -0.94 -17.99 5.06
C GLY A 247 0.29 -18.78 4.64
N LEU A 248 0.74 -18.61 3.40
CA LEU A 248 1.99 -19.20 2.90
C LEU A 248 3.20 -18.69 3.69
N GLY A 249 3.24 -17.39 4.02
CA GLY A 249 4.29 -16.79 4.83
C GLY A 249 4.36 -17.38 6.24
N PHE A 250 3.19 -17.64 6.86
CA PHE A 250 3.09 -18.30 8.15
C PHE A 250 3.62 -19.74 8.10
N LEU A 251 3.22 -20.51 7.08
CA LEU A 251 3.67 -21.88 6.88
C LEU A 251 5.18 -21.96 6.66
N ALA A 252 5.71 -21.08 5.81
CA ALA A 252 7.14 -20.97 5.54
C ALA A 252 7.92 -20.64 6.83
N PHE A 253 7.43 -19.72 7.65
CA PHE A 253 8.05 -19.35 8.92
C PHE A 253 8.01 -20.49 9.95
N ARG A 254 6.90 -21.25 10.01
CA ARG A 254 6.74 -22.36 10.98
C ARG A 254 7.64 -23.55 10.67
N ARG A 255 7.74 -23.93 9.39
CA ARG A 255 8.55 -25.07 8.93
C ARG A 255 10.05 -24.80 8.94
N ARG A 256 10.46 -23.56 9.17
CA ARG A 256 11.85 -23.16 9.11
C ARG A 256 12.58 -23.51 10.40
N ASN A 257 13.69 -24.22 10.27
CA ASN A 257 14.66 -24.38 11.34
C ASN A 257 15.41 -23.05 11.51
N VAL A 258 15.42 -22.53 12.74
CA VAL A 258 16.02 -21.25 13.12
C VAL A 258 17.19 -21.51 14.05
#